data_AF-A0A7Y5PXL3-F1
#
_entry.id   AF-A0A7Y5PXL3-F1
#
_cell.length_a   1.000
_cell.length_b   1.000
_cell.length_c   1.000
_cell.angle_alpha   90.00
_cell.angle_beta   90.00
_cell.angle_gamma   90.00
#
_symmetry.space_group_name_H-M   'P 1'
#
loop_
_entity.id
_entity.type
_entity.pdbx_description
1 polymer ?
#
loop_
_entity_poly.entity_id
_entity_poly.type
_entity_poly.pdbx_seq_one_letter_code
_entity_poly.pdbx_strand_id
1 'polypeptide(L)'
;MLSSRPIRLAFLCAIALPSCVALAPESEGASERRELAARLFAEHCAACHGAAGEADGRVAASLFPPPRRFSDGRLRLTSARDGRPVRADIEATLRRGMPGSAMPSWEWLGDEAVGALAGHVLELVEVGAERRITLESLTAGEALDRAAARERAKELVQAEARFEAPPRVTPNASVLARGKALYRENCARCHGETG
;
A
#
# COMPACT_ATOMS: atom_id res chain seq x y z
N MET A 1 -86.68 5.88 19.72
CA MET A 1 -85.66 5.67 18.67
C MET A 1 -84.68 6.82 18.74
N LEU A 2 -83.46 6.60 19.22
CA LEU A 2 -82.19 7.04 18.63
C LEU A 2 -81.07 6.60 19.59
N SER A 3 -80.27 5.69 19.07
CA SER A 3 -79.06 5.12 19.66
C SER A 3 -77.90 6.09 19.50
N SER A 4 -77.02 6.22 20.49
CA SER A 4 -75.73 6.90 20.33
C SER A 4 -74.69 6.17 21.17
N ARG A 5 -73.76 5.52 20.45
CA ARG A 5 -72.69 4.65 20.96
C ARG A 5 -71.49 5.47 21.47
N PRO A 6 -70.72 4.99 22.46
CA PRO A 6 -69.52 5.69 22.92
C PRO A 6 -68.33 5.44 22.00
N ILE A 7 -67.55 6.51 21.78
CA ILE A 7 -66.30 6.55 21.02
C ILE A 7 -65.20 5.86 21.84
N ARG A 8 -64.56 4.83 21.27
CA ARG A 8 -63.36 4.19 21.84
C ARG A 8 -62.11 4.87 21.28
N LEU A 9 -61.35 5.54 22.13
CA LEU A 9 -60.05 6.13 21.82
C LEU A 9 -58.98 5.03 21.87
N ALA A 10 -58.39 4.68 20.74
CA ALA A 10 -57.30 3.71 20.66
C ALA A 10 -55.95 4.43 20.87
N PHE A 11 -55.30 4.18 22.00
CA PHE A 11 -53.91 4.54 22.24
C PHE A 11 -53.01 3.60 21.44
N LEU A 12 -52.41 4.09 20.34
CA LEU A 12 -51.30 3.40 19.68
C LEU A 12 -50.00 3.70 20.45
N CYS A 13 -49.50 2.69 21.16
CA CYS A 13 -48.18 2.69 21.76
C CYS A 13 -47.13 2.44 20.65
N ALA A 14 -46.39 3.47 20.25
CA ALA A 14 -45.29 3.33 19.32
C ALA A 14 -44.08 2.72 20.05
N ILE A 15 -43.89 1.40 19.90
CA ILE A 15 -42.70 0.70 20.40
C ILE A 15 -41.54 1.03 19.46
N ALA A 16 -40.61 1.85 19.93
CA ALA A 16 -39.33 2.09 19.26
C ALA A 16 -38.47 0.82 19.35
N LEU A 17 -38.27 0.14 18.22
CA LEU A 17 -37.33 -0.97 18.12
C LEU A 17 -35.89 -0.43 18.14
N PRO A 18 -35.01 -0.96 19.01
CA PRO A 18 -33.61 -0.57 19.01
C PRO A 18 -32.99 -1.07 17.70
N SER A 19 -32.42 -0.14 16.93
CA SER A 19 -31.72 -0.44 15.69
C SER A 19 -30.48 -1.27 16.02
N CYS A 20 -30.57 -2.58 15.80
CA CYS A 20 -29.43 -3.48 15.80
C CYS A 20 -28.55 -3.14 14.60
N VAL A 21 -27.49 -2.37 14.84
CA VAL A 21 -26.40 -2.20 13.88
C VAL A 21 -25.70 -3.56 13.76
N ALA A 22 -26.10 -4.34 12.76
CA ALA A 22 -25.34 -5.51 12.35
C ALA A 22 -24.01 -5.01 11.76
N LEU A 23 -22.89 -5.24 12.46
CA LEU A 23 -21.59 -5.22 11.81
C LEU A 23 -21.63 -6.30 10.73
N ALA A 24 -21.67 -5.88 9.46
CA ALA A 24 -21.55 -6.81 8.36
C ALA A 24 -20.23 -7.58 8.51
N PRO A 25 -20.21 -8.92 8.39
CA PRO A 25 -18.97 -9.67 8.36
C PRO A 25 -18.13 -9.15 7.19
N GLU A 26 -16.87 -8.80 7.45
CA GLU A 26 -15.90 -8.63 6.37
C GLU A 26 -15.98 -9.89 5.49
N SER A 27 -16.08 -9.72 4.17
CA SER A 27 -16.36 -10.84 3.26
C SER A 27 -15.41 -12.01 3.53
N GLU A 28 -15.92 -13.25 3.64
CA GLU A 28 -15.14 -14.43 4.02
C GLU A 28 -13.83 -14.56 3.20
N GLY A 29 -13.91 -14.28 1.89
CA GLY A 29 -12.73 -14.26 1.02
C GLY A 29 -11.70 -13.18 1.32
N ALA A 30 -12.05 -12.07 2.00
CA ALA A 30 -11.07 -11.09 2.48
C ALA A 30 -10.26 -11.62 3.67
N SER A 31 -10.88 -12.38 4.58
CA SER A 31 -10.17 -13.04 5.68
C SER A 31 -9.19 -14.09 5.15
N GLU A 32 -9.66 -14.97 4.27
CA GLU A 32 -8.84 -16.03 3.67
C GLU A 32 -7.62 -15.46 2.92
N ARG A 33 -7.81 -14.38 2.15
CA ARG A 33 -6.70 -13.70 1.46
C ARG A 33 -5.67 -13.11 2.43
N ARG A 34 -6.11 -12.54 3.56
CA ARG A 34 -5.18 -12.00 4.58
C ARG A 34 -4.42 -13.12 5.28
N GLU A 35 -5.09 -14.23 5.60
CA GLU A 35 -4.44 -15.40 6.20
C GLU A 35 -3.43 -16.03 5.23
N LEU A 36 -3.78 -16.16 3.95
CA LEU A 36 -2.86 -16.58 2.89
C LEU A 36 -1.65 -15.65 2.82
N ALA A 37 -1.87 -14.34 2.77
CA ALA A 37 -0.79 -13.35 2.66
C ALA A 37 0.13 -13.40 3.88
N ALA A 38 -0.42 -13.48 5.10
CA ALA A 38 0.37 -13.54 6.34
C ALA A 38 1.25 -14.80 6.39
N ARG A 39 0.71 -15.97 5.98
CA ARG A 39 1.49 -17.22 5.90
C ARG A 39 2.61 -17.10 4.88
N LEU A 40 2.30 -16.68 3.65
CA LEU A 40 3.29 -16.52 2.59
C LEU A 40 4.37 -15.49 2.96
N PHE A 41 3.99 -14.38 3.59
CA PHE A 41 4.95 -13.37 4.01
C PHE A 41 5.87 -13.90 5.11
N ALA A 42 5.35 -14.64 6.08
CA ALA A 42 6.16 -15.29 7.12
C ALA A 42 7.14 -16.30 6.52
N GLU A 43 6.70 -17.10 5.56
CA GLU A 43 7.49 -18.15 4.90
C GLU A 43 8.57 -17.58 3.97
N HIS A 44 8.24 -16.54 3.21
CA HIS A 44 9.06 -16.09 2.07
C HIS A 44 9.70 -14.70 2.23
N CYS A 45 9.13 -13.82 3.06
CA CYS A 45 9.51 -12.41 3.10
C CYS A 45 10.13 -11.98 4.43
N ALA A 46 9.60 -12.47 5.56
CA ALA A 46 9.95 -12.01 6.90
C ALA A 46 11.42 -12.29 7.28
N ALA A 47 12.05 -13.28 6.64
CA ALA A 47 13.48 -13.55 6.81
C ALA A 47 14.36 -12.33 6.52
N CYS A 48 13.97 -11.52 5.53
CA CYS A 48 14.68 -10.32 5.10
C CYS A 48 13.96 -9.04 5.57
N HIS A 49 12.65 -8.97 5.37
CA HIS A 49 11.88 -7.75 5.64
C HIS A 49 11.44 -7.59 7.09
N GLY A 50 11.57 -8.64 7.93
CA GLY A 50 11.01 -8.66 9.27
C GLY A 50 9.49 -8.86 9.28
N ALA A 51 8.94 -9.42 10.36
CA ALA A 51 7.49 -9.69 10.45
C ALA A 51 6.64 -8.41 10.41
N ALA A 52 7.17 -7.30 10.93
CA ALA A 52 6.51 -5.99 10.90
C ALA A 52 6.98 -5.09 9.74
N GLY A 53 7.78 -5.63 8.80
CA GLY A 53 8.30 -4.84 7.68
C GLY A 53 9.41 -3.85 8.06
N GLU A 54 10.10 -4.06 9.17
CA GLU A 54 11.15 -3.17 9.69
C GLU A 54 12.53 -3.36 9.03
N ALA A 55 12.64 -4.23 8.01
CA ALA A 55 13.91 -4.62 7.39
C ALA A 55 14.95 -5.13 8.41
N ASP A 56 14.46 -5.83 9.43
CA ASP A 56 15.23 -6.36 10.56
C ASP A 56 15.13 -7.90 10.64
N GLY A 57 14.74 -8.54 9.55
CA GLY A 57 14.68 -9.99 9.47
C GLY A 57 16.04 -10.63 9.76
N ARG A 58 16.04 -11.91 10.17
CA ARG A 58 17.24 -12.64 10.62
C ARG A 58 18.45 -12.59 9.67
N VAL A 59 18.24 -12.38 8.37
CA VAL A 59 19.33 -12.23 7.38
C VAL A 59 19.56 -10.79 6.91
N ALA A 60 18.71 -9.83 7.31
CA ALA A 60 18.69 -8.47 6.78
C ALA A 60 20.04 -7.74 6.89
N ALA A 61 20.72 -7.88 8.04
CA ALA A 61 22.00 -7.22 8.30
C ALA A 61 23.14 -7.70 7.37
N SER A 62 22.99 -8.86 6.74
CA SER A 62 23.99 -9.45 5.84
C SER A 62 23.71 -9.18 4.35
N LEU A 63 22.66 -8.43 4.03
CA LEU A 63 22.26 -8.16 2.65
C LEU A 63 22.71 -6.77 2.19
N PHE A 64 23.28 -6.71 0.98
CA PHE A 64 23.56 -5.46 0.29
C PHE A 64 23.03 -5.52 -1.15
N PRO A 65 22.15 -4.58 -1.56
CA PRO A 65 21.52 -3.53 -0.75
C PRO A 65 20.62 -4.10 0.36
N PRO A 66 20.34 -3.33 1.43
CA PRO A 66 19.44 -3.77 2.50
C PRO A 66 18.00 -3.95 1.98
N PRO A 67 17.21 -4.84 2.62
CA PRO A 67 15.81 -5.01 2.26
C PRO A 67 15.02 -3.73 2.50
N ARG A 68 13.95 -3.54 1.72
CA ARG A 68 13.05 -2.38 1.88
C ARG A 68 12.37 -2.46 3.25
N ARG A 69 12.58 -1.43 4.07
CA ARG A 69 11.82 -1.15 5.30
C ARG A 69 10.46 -0.55 4.94
N PHE A 70 9.38 -1.29 5.10
CA PHE A 70 8.01 -0.84 4.78
C PHE A 70 7.48 0.16 5.82
N SER A 71 7.97 0.10 7.05
CA SER A 71 7.62 1.02 8.13
C SER A 71 8.01 2.49 7.90
N ASP A 72 8.80 2.79 6.87
CA ASP A 72 9.04 4.17 6.41
C ASP A 72 7.78 4.81 5.78
N GLY A 73 6.75 4.01 5.49
CA GLY A 73 5.50 4.49 4.88
C GLY A 73 5.66 4.98 3.45
N ARG A 74 6.74 4.56 2.76
CA ARG A 74 7.11 4.99 1.41
C ARG A 74 7.76 3.82 0.65
N LEU A 75 7.54 3.78 -0.67
CA LEU A 75 8.20 2.84 -1.57
C LEU A 75 9.04 3.59 -2.61
N ARG A 76 10.16 2.98 -3.01
CA ARG A 76 11.08 3.58 -4.00
C ARG A 76 10.56 3.44 -5.42
N LEU A 77 9.91 2.33 -5.74
CA LEU A 77 9.35 2.05 -7.05
C LEU A 77 7.85 2.33 -7.00
N THR A 78 7.47 3.45 -7.59
CA THR A 78 6.08 3.82 -7.76
C THR A 78 5.89 4.61 -9.04
N SER A 79 4.78 4.33 -9.70
CA SER A 79 4.26 5.02 -10.85
C SER A 79 3.46 6.27 -10.47
N ALA A 80 3.24 6.55 -9.18
CA ALA A 80 2.58 7.79 -8.78
C ALA A 80 3.56 8.98 -8.78
N ARG A 81 3.15 10.11 -9.37
CA ARG A 81 3.98 11.33 -9.46
C ARG A 81 4.38 11.92 -8.10
N ASP A 82 3.51 11.80 -7.12
CA ASP A 82 3.73 12.28 -5.74
C ASP A 82 4.54 11.29 -4.89
N GLY A 83 4.96 10.16 -5.48
CA GLY A 83 5.78 9.15 -4.80
C GLY A 83 5.01 8.27 -3.82
N ARG A 84 3.66 8.30 -3.83
CA ARG A 84 2.85 7.42 -2.97
C ARG A 84 2.91 5.96 -3.44
N PRO A 85 2.73 4.96 -2.56
CA PRO A 85 2.70 3.56 -2.96
C PRO A 85 1.55 3.24 -3.93
N VAL A 86 1.76 2.31 -4.86
CA VAL A 86 0.72 1.83 -5.78
C VAL A 86 0.75 0.31 -5.80
N ARG A 87 -0.41 -0.31 -5.59
CA ARG A 87 -0.56 -1.78 -5.55
C ARG A 87 0.08 -2.49 -6.74
N ALA A 88 -0.23 -2.00 -7.95
CA ALA A 88 0.24 -2.62 -9.18
C ALA A 88 1.78 -2.59 -9.31
N ASP A 89 2.44 -1.57 -8.75
CA ASP A 89 3.91 -1.51 -8.75
C ASP A 89 4.52 -2.52 -7.77
N ILE A 90 3.84 -2.78 -6.65
CA ILE A 90 4.23 -3.84 -5.71
C ILE A 90 4.08 -5.20 -6.37
N GLU A 91 2.94 -5.47 -7.01
CA GLU A 91 2.73 -6.72 -7.77
C GLU A 91 3.77 -6.91 -8.87
N ALA A 92 4.06 -5.86 -9.63
CA ALA A 92 5.10 -5.89 -10.66
C ALA A 92 6.51 -6.09 -10.08
N THR A 93 6.76 -5.60 -8.87
CA THR A 93 8.03 -5.83 -8.15
C THR A 93 8.12 -7.26 -7.64
N LEU A 94 7.04 -7.82 -7.08
CA LEU A 94 7.00 -9.21 -6.60
C LEU A 94 7.21 -10.19 -7.76
N ARG A 95 6.55 -9.98 -8.90
CA ARG A 95 6.70 -10.84 -10.07
C ARG A 95 8.11 -10.80 -10.64
N ARG A 96 8.69 -9.61 -10.77
CA ARG A 96 10.02 -9.44 -11.37
C ARG A 96 11.16 -9.78 -10.40
N GLY A 97 10.93 -9.66 -9.10
CA GLY A 97 11.99 -9.49 -8.12
C GLY A 97 12.71 -8.15 -8.28
N MET A 98 13.87 -8.01 -7.64
CA MET A 98 14.70 -6.81 -7.74
C MET A 98 16.13 -7.17 -8.15
N PRO A 99 16.41 -7.18 -9.48
CA PRO A 99 17.75 -7.44 -10.00
C PRO A 99 18.82 -6.54 -9.35
N GLY A 100 19.98 -7.11 -9.06
CA GLY A 100 21.03 -6.43 -8.29
C GLY A 100 20.80 -6.42 -6.77
N SER A 101 19.82 -7.17 -6.28
CA SER A 101 19.59 -7.43 -4.86
C SER A 101 19.33 -8.92 -4.59
N ALA A 102 19.16 -9.29 -3.32
CA ALA A 102 18.79 -10.65 -2.91
C ALA A 102 17.29 -10.97 -3.06
N MET A 103 16.45 -10.03 -3.51
CA MET A 103 15.01 -10.24 -3.64
C MET A 103 14.68 -10.99 -4.94
N PRO A 104 14.27 -12.28 -4.87
CA PRO A 104 14.01 -13.09 -6.06
C PRO A 104 12.66 -12.73 -6.70
N SER A 105 12.40 -13.33 -7.86
CA SER A 105 11.07 -13.33 -8.47
C SER A 105 10.13 -14.29 -7.72
N TRP A 106 8.88 -13.84 -7.55
CA TRP A 106 7.78 -14.60 -6.96
C TRP A 106 6.65 -14.88 -7.96
N GLU A 107 6.92 -14.75 -9.26
CA GLU A 107 5.93 -14.97 -10.32
C GLU A 107 5.28 -16.37 -10.26
N TRP A 108 6.05 -17.37 -9.83
CA TRP A 108 5.62 -18.76 -9.69
C TRP A 108 4.52 -18.99 -8.63
N LEU A 109 4.26 -18.03 -7.73
CA LEU A 109 3.17 -18.11 -6.76
C LEU A 109 1.79 -17.91 -7.40
N GLY A 110 1.72 -17.34 -8.61
CA GLY A 110 0.45 -17.05 -9.30
C GLY A 110 -0.23 -15.77 -8.80
N ASP A 111 -1.28 -15.37 -9.53
CA ASP A 111 -1.87 -14.03 -9.41
C ASP A 111 -2.54 -13.77 -8.06
N GLU A 112 -3.24 -14.77 -7.53
CA GLU A 112 -3.95 -14.65 -6.26
C GLU A 112 -2.97 -14.42 -5.10
N ALA A 113 -1.92 -15.25 -5.01
CA ALA A 113 -0.91 -15.15 -3.97
C ALA A 113 -0.08 -13.86 -4.08
N VAL A 114 0.30 -13.46 -5.30
CA VAL A 114 0.98 -12.18 -5.54
C VAL A 114 0.11 -10.99 -5.14
N GLY A 115 -1.18 -11.00 -5.51
CA GLY A 115 -2.12 -9.95 -5.13
C GLY A 115 -2.35 -9.88 -3.61
N ALA A 116 -2.43 -11.04 -2.95
CA ALA A 116 -2.55 -11.14 -1.49
C ALA A 116 -1.30 -10.56 -0.79
N LEU A 117 -0.09 -10.96 -1.21
CA LEU A 117 1.17 -10.42 -0.71
C LEU A 117 1.30 -8.92 -0.96
N ALA A 118 0.91 -8.42 -2.14
CA ALA A 118 0.92 -6.99 -2.43
C ALA A 118 -0.01 -6.21 -1.49
N GLY A 119 -1.15 -6.80 -1.13
CA GLY A 119 -2.06 -6.23 -0.14
C GLY A 119 -1.43 -6.16 1.24
N HIS A 120 -0.80 -7.24 1.68
CA HIS A 120 -0.13 -7.26 2.97
C HIS A 120 1.05 -6.28 3.05
N VAL A 121 1.82 -6.12 1.97
CA VAL A 121 2.87 -5.10 1.90
C VAL A 121 2.27 -3.69 1.99
N LEU A 122 1.14 -3.42 1.34
CA LEU A 122 0.45 -2.12 1.48
C LEU A 122 0.01 -1.86 2.93
N GLU A 123 -0.52 -2.86 3.63
CA GLU A 123 -0.90 -2.74 5.05
C GLU A 123 0.31 -2.37 5.91
N LEU A 124 1.48 -3.00 5.70
CA LEU A 124 2.71 -2.65 6.40
C LEU A 124 3.16 -1.21 6.10
N VAL A 125 3.01 -0.78 4.85
CA VAL A 125 3.33 0.59 4.43
C VAL A 125 2.33 1.60 5.00
N GLU A 126 1.05 1.28 5.10
CA GLU A 126 0.03 2.11 5.76
C GLU A 126 0.34 2.33 7.23
N VAL A 127 0.71 1.26 7.95
CA VAL A 127 1.12 1.35 9.36
C VAL A 127 2.37 2.24 9.50
N GLY A 128 3.34 2.08 8.59
CA GLY A 128 4.52 2.95 8.53
C GLY A 128 4.16 4.42 8.26
N ALA A 129 3.25 4.67 7.33
CA ALA A 129 2.79 6.00 6.98
C ALA A 129 2.04 6.66 8.15
N GLU A 130 1.18 5.92 8.87
CA GLU A 130 0.51 6.40 10.08
C GLU A 130 1.53 6.86 11.13
N ARG A 131 2.54 6.04 11.42
CA ARG A 131 3.61 6.40 12.36
C ARG A 131 4.37 7.64 11.91
N ARG A 132 4.77 7.68 10.64
CA ARG A 132 5.50 8.82 10.06
C ARG A 132 4.69 10.12 10.14
N ILE A 133 3.43 10.08 9.71
CA ILE A 133 2.53 11.25 9.75
C ILE A 133 2.34 11.73 11.19
N THR A 134 2.16 10.80 12.13
CA THR A 134 2.05 11.13 13.55
C THR A 134 3.30 11.88 14.02
N LEU A 135 4.49 11.33 13.75
CA LEU A 135 5.77 11.95 14.14
C LEU A 135 5.99 13.31 13.48
N GLU A 136 5.74 13.42 12.17
CA GLU A 136 5.82 14.68 11.42
C GLU A 136 4.88 15.75 12.02
N SER A 137 3.64 15.38 12.35
CA SER A 137 2.66 16.30 12.97
C SER A 137 3.09 16.80 14.35
N LEU A 138 3.69 15.92 15.17
CA LEU A 138 4.25 16.30 16.47
C LEU A 138 5.41 17.29 16.30
N THR A 139 6.30 17.06 15.33
CA THR A 139 7.42 17.97 15.05
C THR A 139 6.97 19.31 14.47
N ALA A 140 5.83 19.36 13.79
CA ALA A 140 5.23 20.59 13.25
C ALA A 140 4.44 21.40 14.30
N GLY A 141 4.24 20.87 15.51
CA GLY A 141 3.46 21.53 16.56
C GLY A 141 1.94 21.38 16.41
N GLU A 142 1.48 20.58 15.45
CA GLU A 142 0.06 20.31 15.17
C GLU A 142 -0.21 18.82 15.37
N ALA A 143 -0.13 18.36 16.63
CA ALA A 143 -0.27 16.95 16.96
C ALA A 143 -1.61 16.38 16.42
N LEU A 144 -1.53 15.53 15.41
CA LEU A 144 -2.68 14.76 14.97
C LEU A 144 -2.93 13.63 15.97
N ASP A 145 -4.19 13.37 16.26
CA ASP A 145 -4.53 12.13 16.94
C ASP A 145 -4.30 10.92 16.01
N ARG A 146 -4.22 9.72 16.60
CA ARG A 146 -3.94 8.50 15.83
C ARG A 146 -5.03 8.18 14.80
N ALA A 147 -6.28 8.52 15.07
CA ALA A 147 -7.37 8.24 14.15
C ALA A 147 -7.24 9.10 12.88
N ALA A 148 -6.98 10.40 13.04
CA ALA A 148 -6.71 11.32 11.96
C ALA A 148 -5.45 10.93 11.17
N ALA A 149 -4.36 10.55 11.86
CA ALA A 149 -3.15 10.08 11.20
C ALA A 149 -3.38 8.79 10.39
N ARG A 150 -4.18 7.87 10.92
CA ARG A 150 -4.56 6.62 10.25
C ARG A 150 -5.41 6.87 9.00
N GLU A 151 -6.42 7.71 9.10
CA GLU A 151 -7.25 8.05 7.94
C GLU A 151 -6.41 8.72 6.85
N ARG A 152 -5.52 9.64 7.25
CA ARG A 152 -4.58 10.26 6.31
C ARG A 152 -3.63 9.25 5.66
N ALA A 153 -3.13 8.27 6.42
CA ALA A 153 -2.28 7.21 5.89
C ALA A 153 -3.02 6.36 4.84
N LYS A 154 -4.27 5.96 5.11
CA LYS A 154 -5.09 5.22 4.15
C LYS A 154 -5.33 6.01 2.87
N GLU A 155 -5.69 7.29 2.98
CA GLU A 155 -5.87 8.15 1.81
C GLU A 155 -4.61 8.22 0.94
N LEU A 156 -3.44 8.31 1.56
CA LEU A 156 -2.17 8.38 0.83
C LEU A 156 -1.82 7.05 0.15
N VAL A 157 -2.05 5.91 0.81
CA VAL A 157 -1.56 4.60 0.33
C VAL A 157 -2.57 3.90 -0.59
N GLN A 158 -3.86 4.07 -0.35
CA GLN A 158 -4.92 3.35 -1.08
C GLN A 158 -5.44 4.10 -2.31
N ALA A 159 -5.06 5.36 -2.50
CA ALA A 159 -5.54 6.12 -3.63
C ALA A 159 -4.94 5.62 -4.96
N GLU A 160 -5.81 5.30 -5.91
CA GLU A 160 -5.40 4.94 -7.27
C GLU A 160 -4.81 6.17 -7.99
N ALA A 161 -3.51 6.17 -8.22
CA ALA A 161 -2.90 7.06 -9.20
C ALA A 161 -1.83 6.29 -9.96
N ARG A 162 -1.89 6.40 -11.28
CA ARG A 162 -0.81 5.97 -12.16
C ARG A 162 -0.40 7.17 -12.99
N PHE A 163 0.89 7.44 -13.05
CA PHE A 163 1.42 8.36 -14.04
C PHE A 163 1.35 7.69 -15.41
N GLU A 164 0.62 8.32 -16.34
CA GLU A 164 0.66 7.90 -17.73
C GLU A 164 2.02 8.27 -18.32
N ALA A 165 2.82 7.25 -18.62
CA ALA A 165 4.14 7.46 -19.19
C ALA A 165 4.01 8.06 -20.60
N PRO A 166 4.84 9.05 -20.96
CA PRO A 166 4.85 9.55 -22.33
C PRO A 166 5.19 8.40 -23.29
N PRO A 167 4.71 8.46 -24.55
CA PRO A 167 4.98 7.41 -25.53
C PRO A 167 6.49 7.23 -25.72
N ARG A 168 6.91 5.98 -25.89
CA ARG A 168 8.33 5.68 -26.12
C ARG A 168 8.75 6.25 -27.48
N VAL A 169 9.84 7.01 -27.47
CA VAL A 169 10.45 7.52 -28.70
C VAL A 169 11.25 6.39 -29.36
N THR A 170 11.05 6.18 -30.67
CA THR A 170 11.83 5.20 -31.43
C THR A 170 13.31 5.64 -31.50
N PRO A 171 14.27 4.80 -31.09
CA PRO A 171 15.68 5.13 -31.19
C PRO A 171 16.11 5.39 -32.64
N ASN A 172 16.81 6.50 -32.86
CA ASN A 172 17.51 6.82 -34.11
C ASN A 172 18.79 7.60 -33.81
N ALA A 173 19.64 7.82 -34.82
CA ALA A 173 20.94 8.46 -34.64
C ALA A 173 20.85 9.83 -33.94
N SER A 174 19.86 10.66 -34.29
CA SER A 174 19.66 11.98 -33.69
C SER A 174 19.23 11.89 -32.22
N VAL A 175 18.26 11.01 -31.93
CA VAL A 175 17.77 10.77 -30.55
C VAL A 175 18.89 10.25 -29.66
N LEU A 176 19.71 9.30 -30.16
CA LEU A 176 20.84 8.75 -29.41
C LEU A 176 21.95 9.78 -29.19
N ALA A 177 22.27 10.61 -30.19
CA ALA A 177 23.26 11.67 -30.05
C ALA A 177 22.84 12.70 -29.00
N ARG A 178 21.56 13.13 -29.02
CA ARG A 178 21.01 14.03 -28.01
C ARG A 178 21.00 13.39 -26.62
N GLY A 179 20.59 12.12 -26.52
CA GLY A 179 20.62 11.37 -25.26
C GLY A 179 22.03 11.27 -24.66
N LYS A 180 23.04 11.03 -25.48
CA LYS A 180 24.45 10.95 -25.05
C LYS A 180 24.96 12.29 -24.51
N ALA A 181 24.61 13.42 -25.14
CA ALA A 181 24.98 14.75 -24.64
C ALA A 181 24.37 14.99 -23.25
N LEU A 182 23.07 14.76 -23.11
CA LEU A 182 22.37 14.91 -21.82
C LEU A 182 22.95 13.98 -20.74
N TYR A 183 23.29 12.74 -21.09
CA TYR A 183 23.88 11.80 -20.14
C TYR A 183 25.22 12.28 -19.59
N ARG A 184 26.10 12.81 -20.45
CA ARG A 184 27.41 13.35 -20.02
C ARG A 184 27.28 14.55 -19.11
N GLU A 185 26.33 15.43 -19.41
CA GLU A 185 26.08 16.64 -18.62
C GLU A 185 25.48 16.34 -17.24
N ASN A 186 24.62 15.32 -17.14
CA ASN A 186 23.77 15.15 -15.95
C ASN A 186 24.02 13.85 -15.16
N CYS A 187 24.53 12.80 -15.80
CA CYS A 187 24.52 11.44 -15.24
C CYS A 187 25.92 10.88 -15.00
N ALA A 188 26.88 11.19 -15.89
CA ALA A 188 28.21 10.59 -15.89
C ALA A 188 29.02 10.82 -14.60
N ARG A 189 28.68 11.86 -13.83
CA ARG A 189 29.31 12.13 -12.53
C ARG A 189 29.12 10.99 -11.52
N CYS A 190 27.97 10.30 -11.56
CA CYS A 190 27.68 9.19 -10.63
C CYS A 190 27.81 7.82 -11.30
N HIS A 191 27.58 7.75 -12.62
CA HIS A 191 27.53 6.49 -13.37
C HIS A 191 28.73 6.26 -14.30
N GLY A 192 29.69 7.20 -14.38
CA GLY A 192 30.82 7.13 -15.32
C GLY A 192 30.41 7.45 -16.76
N GLU A 193 31.40 7.50 -17.67
CA GLU A 193 31.15 7.82 -19.10
C GLU A 193 30.35 6.74 -19.85
N THR A 194 30.29 5.52 -19.31
CA THR A 194 29.70 4.35 -19.96
C THR A 194 28.43 3.83 -19.28
N GLY A 195 28.02 4.41 -18.15
CA GLY A 195 27.05 3.77 -17.25
C GLY A 195 27.65 2.72 -16.36
#